data_AF-A0A9D8BK84-F1
#
_entry.id   AF-A0A9D8BK84-F1
#
_cell.length_a   1.000
_cell.length_b   1.000
_cell.length_c   1.000
_cell.angle_alpha   90.00
_cell.angle_beta   90.00
_cell.angle_gamma   90.00
#
_symmetry.space_group_name_H-M   'P 1'
#
loop_
_entity.id
_entity.type
_entity.pdbx_description
1 polymer ?
#
loop_
_entity_poly.entity_id
_entity_poly.type
_entity_poly.pdbx_seq_one_letter_code
_entity_poly.pdbx_strand_id
1 'polypeptide(L)'
;MANQHLQKFIAHARSKGMDHSTIRMLLLSAGWKERDIAEALSAEGLSMPVPLPQDAGGARDAFFHLLTFASLYTTVISSVILLFTYINRLYPDAALGYDYSQSDLSGVRWSMAAVIVAFPLFLWLTRILLKEMSQHAEKAAGGVRRWLTYLTLFVAATALMGDVITLVFQLLQGELSIRFLLKVAVVLLVAGSVFSYYFLSLRVEPGSAKSAAVNRLFFAFAIAAVAAVLVWGAFIVGSPVAERARRFDDRRVENFRMIVTEIENIAYDGTMKPISPTGEMMPPSKPLPKTLEAVRAGAMYATPDIFDPETGEPYEYTVRTSTTYELCAVFSFVREEKYDILWNHPAGRHCYSIDVRKGVR
;
A
#
# COMPACT_ATOMS: atom_id res chain seq x y z
N MET A 1 38.22 34.56 5.41
CA MET A 1 39.39 35.21 4.77
C MET A 1 39.00 36.04 3.54
N ALA A 2 38.16 35.55 2.62
CA ALA A 2 37.76 36.29 1.41
C ALA A 2 37.10 37.66 1.68
N ASN A 3 36.25 37.77 2.72
CA ASN A 3 35.49 38.99 3.01
C ASN A 3 36.38 40.17 3.48
N GLN A 4 37.50 39.91 4.18
CA GLN A 4 38.41 40.96 4.65
C GLN A 4 39.22 41.61 3.53
N HIS A 5 39.62 40.85 2.50
CA HIS A 5 40.31 41.42 1.34
C HIS A 5 39.37 42.28 0.50
N LEU A 6 38.12 41.83 0.34
CA LEU A 6 37.08 42.57 -0.36
C LEU A 6 36.77 43.91 0.33
N GLN A 7 36.57 43.90 1.65
CA GLN A 7 36.35 45.12 2.44
C GLN A 7 37.54 46.08 2.39
N LYS A 8 38.79 45.58 2.49
CA LYS A 8 39.99 46.42 2.37
C LYS A 8 40.11 47.06 0.98
N PHE A 9 39.74 46.33 -0.08
CA PHE A 9 39.74 46.86 -1.43
C PHE A 9 38.69 47.96 -1.62
N ILE A 10 37.46 47.75 -1.14
CA ILE A 10 36.39 48.73 -1.23
C ILE A 10 36.76 50.01 -0.46
N ALA A 11 37.27 49.88 0.77
CA ALA A 11 37.75 51.01 1.57
C ALA A 11 38.89 51.77 0.87
N HIS A 12 39.84 51.06 0.25
CA HIS A 12 40.90 51.69 -0.53
C HIS A 12 40.36 52.43 -1.76
N ALA A 13 39.47 51.80 -2.54
CA ALA A 13 38.87 52.38 -3.73
C ALA A 13 38.04 53.63 -3.39
N ARG A 14 37.31 53.61 -2.26
CA ARG A 14 36.61 54.78 -1.71
C ARG A 14 37.55 55.90 -1.30
N SER A 15 38.68 55.58 -0.66
CA SER A 15 39.71 56.58 -0.31
C SER A 15 40.32 57.28 -1.54
N LYS A 16 40.24 56.63 -2.71
CA LYS A 16 40.68 57.18 -4.02
C LYS A 16 39.57 57.92 -4.77
N GLY A 17 38.38 58.09 -4.16
CA GLY A 17 37.27 58.84 -4.75
C GLY A 17 36.46 58.06 -5.80
N MET A 18 36.59 56.74 -5.89
CA MET A 18 35.78 55.94 -6.81
C MET A 18 34.32 55.89 -6.36
N ASP A 19 33.41 56.02 -7.33
CA ASP A 19 31.98 55.93 -7.10
C ASP A 19 31.52 54.47 -6.99
N HIS A 20 30.30 54.29 -6.46
CA HIS A 20 29.74 52.98 -6.16
C HIS A 20 29.65 52.09 -7.43
N SER A 21 29.29 52.69 -8.57
CA SER A 21 29.18 51.99 -9.86
C SER A 21 30.51 51.43 -10.34
N THR A 22 31.59 52.21 -10.23
CA THR A 22 32.93 51.80 -10.67
C THR A 22 33.49 50.68 -9.80
N ILE A 23 33.32 50.76 -8.48
CA ILE A 23 33.76 49.69 -7.55
C ILE A 23 33.01 48.39 -7.84
N ARG A 24 31.68 48.47 -8.02
CA ARG A 24 30.86 47.30 -8.40
C ARG A 24 31.30 46.72 -9.75
N MET A 25 31.56 47.56 -10.74
CA MET A 25 32.02 47.13 -12.07
C MET A 25 33.37 46.38 -12.01
N LEU A 26 34.35 46.91 -11.27
CA LEU A 26 35.67 46.30 -11.11
C LEU A 26 35.61 44.94 -10.40
N LEU A 27 34.74 44.81 -9.40
CA LEU A 27 34.58 43.55 -8.68
C LEU A 27 33.84 42.51 -9.51
N LEU A 28 32.81 42.92 -10.27
CA LEU A 28 32.10 42.03 -11.19
C LEU A 28 33.02 41.55 -12.33
N SER A 29 33.85 42.43 -12.90
CA SER A 29 34.80 42.06 -13.96
C SER A 29 35.91 41.14 -13.47
N ALA A 30 36.24 41.20 -12.18
CA ALA A 30 37.16 40.28 -11.50
C ALA A 30 36.50 38.94 -11.08
N GLY A 31 35.21 38.73 -11.39
CA GLY A 31 34.50 37.46 -11.16
C GLY A 31 33.86 37.32 -9.78
N TRP A 32 33.75 38.40 -8.99
CA TRP A 32 33.02 38.37 -7.73
C TRP A 32 31.51 38.28 -7.95
N LYS A 33 30.82 37.52 -7.10
CA LYS A 33 29.36 37.41 -7.17
C LYS A 33 28.71 38.71 -6.70
N GLU A 34 27.64 39.10 -7.37
CA GLU A 34 26.90 40.33 -7.08
C GLU A 34 26.42 40.41 -5.62
N ARG A 35 26.05 39.27 -5.03
CA ARG A 35 25.68 39.14 -3.61
C ARG A 35 26.84 39.51 -2.68
N ASP A 36 28.03 38.98 -2.92
CA ASP A 36 29.20 39.19 -2.07
C ASP A 36 29.66 40.67 -2.13
N ILE A 37 29.55 41.28 -3.32
CA ILE A 37 29.82 42.70 -3.55
C ILE A 37 28.81 43.57 -2.77
N ALA A 38 27.52 43.27 -2.87
CA ALA A 38 26.46 44.00 -2.16
C ALA A 38 26.63 43.88 -0.63
N GLU A 39 26.96 42.68 -0.13
CA GLU A 39 27.20 42.43 1.29
C GLU A 39 28.39 43.24 1.81
N ALA A 40 29.53 43.22 1.11
CA ALA A 40 30.73 43.97 1.50
C ALA A 40 30.55 45.48 1.41
N LEU A 41 29.87 45.98 0.38
CA LEU A 41 29.52 47.41 0.25
C LEU A 41 28.58 47.86 1.37
N SER A 42 27.62 47.01 1.74
CA SER A 42 26.67 47.31 2.82
C SER A 42 27.34 47.31 4.19
N ALA A 43 28.31 46.42 4.42
CA ALA A 43 29.07 46.34 5.67
C ALA A 43 29.98 47.56 5.92
N GLU A 44 30.45 48.22 4.86
CA GLU A 44 31.26 49.45 4.97
C GLU A 44 30.39 50.70 5.07
N GLY A 45 29.23 50.73 4.38
CA GLY A 45 28.37 51.91 4.28
C GLY A 45 27.25 52.03 5.32
N LEU A 46 26.88 50.94 6.00
CA LEU A 46 25.80 50.92 6.97
C LEU A 46 26.32 50.54 8.36
N SER A 47 25.81 51.22 9.39
CA SER A 47 26.05 50.87 10.80
C SER A 47 25.20 49.69 11.28
N MET A 48 24.30 49.19 10.43
CA MET A 48 23.44 48.05 10.70
C MET A 48 23.56 47.01 9.57
N PRO A 49 23.51 45.71 9.87
CA PRO A 49 23.52 44.68 8.84
C PRO A 49 22.28 44.79 7.98
N VAL A 50 22.43 44.56 6.68
CA VAL A 50 21.28 44.40 5.78
C VAL A 50 20.45 43.24 6.31
N PRO A 51 19.16 43.42 6.58
CA PRO A 51 18.31 42.32 7.02
C PRO A 51 18.31 41.26 5.91
N LEU A 52 18.92 40.11 6.21
CA LEU A 52 18.75 38.94 5.36
C LEU A 52 17.28 38.55 5.40
N PRO A 53 16.62 38.27 4.27
CA PRO A 53 15.34 37.58 4.31
C PRO A 53 15.56 36.30 5.11
N GLN A 54 14.94 36.18 6.30
CA GLN A 54 14.98 34.95 7.07
C GLN A 54 14.39 33.85 6.21
N ASP A 55 15.20 32.84 5.87
CA ASP A 55 14.91 31.76 4.92
C ASP A 55 13.41 31.52 4.73
N ALA A 56 12.86 32.07 3.64
CA ALA A 56 11.45 31.98 3.27
C ALA A 56 11.10 30.57 2.72
N GLY A 57 11.52 29.52 3.42
CA GLY A 57 11.35 28.11 3.06
C GLY A 57 12.67 27.38 2.86
N GLY A 58 13.48 27.24 3.92
CA GLY A 58 14.67 26.39 3.89
C GLY A 58 14.35 24.94 3.52
N ALA A 59 15.33 24.19 2.99
CA ALA A 59 15.14 22.81 2.50
C ALA A 59 14.43 21.88 3.50
N ARG A 60 14.65 22.09 4.80
CA ARG A 60 13.93 21.39 5.88
C ARG A 60 12.42 21.63 5.80
N ASP A 61 11.97 22.88 5.70
CA ASP A 61 10.54 23.22 5.65
C ASP A 61 9.86 22.60 4.43
N ALA A 62 10.52 22.65 3.28
CA ALA A 62 10.05 21.98 2.07
C ALA A 62 9.93 20.47 2.25
N PHE A 63 10.91 19.82 2.88
CA PHE A 63 10.87 18.39 3.19
C PHE A 63 9.68 18.01 4.09
N PHE A 64 9.44 18.75 5.17
CA PHE A 64 8.30 18.49 6.07
C PHE A 64 6.95 18.63 5.36
N HIS A 65 6.80 19.65 4.50
CA HIS A 65 5.58 19.82 3.70
C HIS A 65 5.42 18.69 2.67
N LEU A 66 6.46 18.35 1.91
CA LEU A 66 6.42 17.25 0.95
C LEU A 66 6.04 15.93 1.63
N LEU A 67 6.62 15.63 2.79
CA LEU A 67 6.31 14.42 3.54
C LEU A 67 4.86 14.43 4.07
N THR A 68 4.36 15.60 4.47
CA THR A 68 2.95 15.76 4.90
C THR A 68 1.99 15.49 3.73
N PHE A 69 2.24 16.05 2.56
CA PHE A 69 1.39 15.81 1.39
C PHE A 69 1.52 14.38 0.85
N ALA A 70 2.72 13.80 0.87
CA ALA A 70 2.92 12.40 0.50
C ALA A 70 2.11 11.46 1.42
N SER A 71 2.21 11.65 2.74
CA SER A 71 1.44 10.85 3.72
C SER A 71 -0.08 11.06 3.59
N LEU A 72 -0.53 12.28 3.30
CA LEU A 72 -1.93 12.55 2.94
C LEU A 72 -2.37 11.74 1.71
N TYR A 73 -1.62 11.83 0.61
CA TYR A 73 -1.97 11.17 -0.65
C TYR A 73 -1.97 9.65 -0.50
N THR A 74 -0.98 9.09 0.19
CA THR A 74 -0.96 7.66 0.51
C THR A 74 -2.19 7.24 1.31
N THR A 75 -2.59 8.03 2.30
CA THR A 75 -3.80 7.76 3.11
C THR A 75 -5.06 7.81 2.24
N VAL A 76 -5.22 8.86 1.44
CA VAL A 76 -6.40 9.08 0.58
C VAL A 76 -6.52 7.96 -0.46
N ILE A 77 -5.46 7.71 -1.21
CA ILE A 77 -5.45 6.69 -2.28
C ILE A 77 -5.74 5.30 -1.70
N SER A 78 -5.06 4.94 -0.61
CA SER A 78 -5.27 3.63 0.03
C SER A 78 -6.68 3.49 0.60
N SER A 79 -7.26 4.56 1.15
CA SER A 79 -8.65 4.55 1.64
C SER A 79 -9.65 4.41 0.50
N VAL A 80 -9.44 5.09 -0.64
CA VAL A 80 -10.29 4.96 -1.83
C VAL A 80 -10.23 3.54 -2.39
N ILE A 81 -9.03 2.94 -2.48
CA ILE A 81 -8.87 1.54 -2.91
C ILE A 81 -9.67 0.61 -1.99
N LEU A 82 -9.54 0.76 -0.67
CA LEU A 82 -10.30 -0.05 0.29
C LEU A 82 -11.81 0.11 0.10
N LEU A 83 -12.31 1.34 0.03
CA LEU A 83 -13.73 1.62 -0.18
C LEU A 83 -14.24 1.03 -1.50
N PHE A 84 -13.45 1.10 -2.58
CA PHE A 84 -13.80 0.50 -3.86
C PHE A 84 -13.88 -1.02 -3.76
N THR A 85 -12.93 -1.66 -3.07
CA THR A 85 -12.97 -3.10 -2.80
C THR A 85 -14.19 -3.47 -1.97
N TYR A 86 -14.56 -2.68 -0.97
CA TYR A 86 -15.75 -2.92 -0.16
C TYR A 86 -17.03 -2.79 -0.99
N ILE A 87 -17.12 -1.78 -1.86
CA ILE A 87 -18.26 -1.59 -2.77
C ILE A 87 -18.38 -2.78 -3.74
N ASN A 88 -17.26 -3.24 -4.32
CA ASN A 88 -17.27 -4.41 -5.20
C ASN A 88 -17.76 -5.67 -4.45
N ARG A 89 -17.41 -5.81 -3.17
CA ARG A 89 -17.87 -6.92 -2.33
C ARG A 89 -19.37 -6.89 -2.06
N LEU A 90 -19.90 -5.71 -1.74
CA LEU A 90 -21.30 -5.52 -1.38
C LEU A 90 -22.23 -5.57 -2.60
N TYR A 91 -21.72 -5.17 -3.77
CA TYR A 91 -22.47 -5.09 -5.02
C TYR A 91 -21.71 -5.83 -6.14
N PRO A 92 -21.60 -7.18 -6.05
CA PRO A 92 -20.90 -7.98 -7.04
C PRO A 92 -21.56 -7.88 -8.42
N ASP A 93 -20.74 -8.00 -9.47
CA ASP A 93 -21.24 -8.04 -10.85
C ASP A 93 -21.60 -9.47 -11.27
N ALA A 94 -22.88 -9.70 -11.54
CA ALA A 94 -23.34 -10.98 -12.08
C ALA A 94 -22.74 -11.29 -13.46
N ALA A 95 -22.40 -10.26 -14.25
CA ALA A 95 -21.84 -10.43 -15.59
C ALA A 95 -20.35 -10.77 -15.60
N LEU A 96 -19.60 -10.38 -14.57
CA LEU A 96 -18.13 -10.56 -14.52
C LEU A 96 -17.69 -11.80 -13.73
N GLY A 97 -18.62 -12.61 -13.20
CA GLY A 97 -18.28 -13.84 -12.48
C GLY A 97 -17.18 -13.60 -11.46
N TYR A 98 -17.41 -12.69 -10.51
CA TYR A 98 -16.35 -12.18 -9.64
C TYR A 98 -15.97 -13.23 -8.58
N ASP A 99 -15.01 -14.09 -8.90
CA ASP A 99 -14.35 -14.96 -7.93
C ASP A 99 -13.39 -14.09 -7.11
N TYR A 100 -13.62 -13.99 -5.80
CA TYR A 100 -12.77 -13.20 -4.90
C TYR A 100 -11.40 -13.88 -4.81
N SER A 101 -10.45 -13.41 -5.62
CA SER A 101 -9.13 -14.02 -5.69
C SER A 101 -8.30 -13.68 -4.44
N GLN A 102 -7.36 -14.56 -4.08
CA GLN A 102 -6.34 -14.26 -3.05
C GLN A 102 -5.58 -12.94 -3.33
N SER A 103 -5.51 -12.53 -4.60
CA SER A 103 -4.91 -11.26 -5.03
C SER A 103 -5.67 -10.03 -4.48
N ASP A 104 -7.00 -10.08 -4.41
CA ASP A 104 -7.81 -8.96 -3.89
C ASP A 104 -7.61 -8.75 -2.38
N LEU A 105 -7.48 -9.86 -1.63
CA LEU A 105 -7.17 -9.83 -0.19
C LEU A 105 -5.77 -9.27 0.09
N SER A 106 -4.81 -9.55 -0.78
CA SER A 106 -3.45 -8.98 -0.68
C SER A 106 -3.45 -7.46 -0.86
N GLY A 107 -4.26 -6.95 -1.80
CA GLY A 107 -4.45 -5.52 -2.01
C GLY A 107 -5.06 -4.82 -0.79
N VAL A 108 -6.10 -5.42 -0.20
CA VAL A 108 -6.71 -4.90 1.04
C VAL A 108 -5.68 -4.81 2.16
N ARG A 109 -4.87 -5.86 2.38
CA ARG A 109 -3.81 -5.86 3.41
C ARG A 109 -2.78 -4.76 3.17
N TRP A 110 -2.35 -4.58 1.92
CA TRP A 110 -1.40 -3.53 1.55
C TRP A 110 -1.96 -2.13 1.82
N SER A 111 -3.19 -1.86 1.37
CA SER A 111 -3.85 -0.58 1.60
C SER A 111 -4.10 -0.31 3.08
N MET A 112 -4.49 -1.32 3.87
CA MET A 112 -4.61 -1.20 5.33
C MET A 112 -3.27 -0.83 5.97
N ALA A 113 -2.18 -1.53 5.63
CA ALA A 113 -0.85 -1.24 6.15
C ALA A 113 -0.40 0.18 5.79
N ALA A 114 -0.64 0.61 4.55
CA ALA A 114 -0.34 1.97 4.09
C ALA A 114 -1.10 3.03 4.90
N VAL A 115 -2.40 2.84 5.17
CA VAL A 115 -3.19 3.77 6.00
C VAL A 115 -2.72 3.77 7.46
N ILE A 116 -2.45 2.60 8.04
CA ILE A 116 -1.99 2.45 9.43
C ILE A 116 -0.69 3.22 9.67
N VAL A 117 0.20 3.30 8.68
CA VAL A 117 1.48 4.04 8.79
C VAL A 117 1.34 5.50 8.37
N ALA A 118 0.74 5.75 7.20
CA ALA A 118 0.70 7.08 6.61
C ALA A 118 -0.23 8.04 7.35
N PHE A 119 -1.36 7.57 7.88
CA PHE A 119 -2.34 8.45 8.51
C PHE A 119 -1.85 9.03 9.85
N PRO A 120 -1.29 8.24 10.79
CA PRO A 120 -0.69 8.82 12.01
C PRO A 120 0.47 9.76 11.70
N LEU A 121 1.29 9.43 10.68
CA LEU A 121 2.38 10.28 10.22
C LEU A 121 1.85 11.63 9.71
N PHE A 122 0.80 11.61 8.88
CA PHE A 122 0.13 12.81 8.39
C PHE A 122 -0.39 13.68 9.53
N LEU A 123 -1.11 13.09 10.50
CA LEU A 123 -1.61 13.84 11.66
C LEU A 123 -0.49 14.44 12.50
N TRP A 124 0.58 13.67 12.73
CA TRP A 124 1.73 14.13 13.51
C TRP A 124 2.47 15.30 12.83
N LEU A 125 2.79 15.17 11.54
CA LEU A 125 3.45 16.22 10.78
C LEU A 125 2.58 17.47 10.66
N THR A 126 1.28 17.30 10.40
CA THR A 126 0.35 18.44 10.32
C THR A 126 0.24 19.15 11.66
N ARG A 127 0.22 18.43 12.78
CA ARG A 127 0.24 19.05 14.12
C ARG A 127 1.51 19.85 14.38
N ILE A 128 2.68 19.36 13.95
CA ILE A 128 3.95 20.08 14.07
C ILE A 128 3.89 21.37 13.24
N LEU A 129 3.47 21.28 11.98
CA LEU A 129 3.38 22.43 11.07
C LEU A 129 2.38 23.48 11.57
N LEU A 130 1.20 23.05 12.03
CA LEU A 130 0.19 23.96 12.59
C LEU A 130 0.68 24.65 13.88
N LYS A 131 1.41 23.93 14.73
CA LYS A 131 2.00 24.50 15.95
C LYS A 131 3.08 25.54 15.61
N GLU A 132 3.99 25.23 14.70
CA GLU A 132 5.01 26.19 14.25
C GLU A 132 4.37 27.45 13.64
N MET A 133 3.31 27.29 12.85
CA MET A 133 2.57 28.41 12.25
C MET A 133 1.86 29.28 13.29
N SER A 134 1.39 28.70 14.39
CA SER A 134 0.78 29.48 15.48
C SER A 134 1.80 30.28 16.28
N GLN A 135 3.07 29.86 16.28
CA GLN A 135 4.16 30.49 17.03
C GLN A 135 4.94 31.51 16.19
N HIS A 136 4.96 31.34 14.86
CA HIS A 136 5.71 32.20 13.93
C HIS A 136 4.80 32.64 12.77
N ALA A 137 4.22 33.84 12.89
CA ALA A 137 3.33 34.40 11.87
C ALA A 137 4.03 34.59 10.50
N GLU A 138 5.34 34.85 10.49
CA GLU A 138 6.11 34.95 9.24
C GLU A 138 6.24 33.62 8.47
N LYS A 139 6.35 32.47 9.16
CA LYS A 139 6.37 31.14 8.53
C LYS A 139 5.03 30.78 7.91
N ALA A 140 3.95 31.38 8.41
CA ALA A 140 2.63 31.23 7.82
C ALA A 140 2.50 31.87 6.42
N ALA A 141 3.46 32.69 5.98
CA ALA A 141 3.50 33.27 4.64
C ALA A 141 4.45 32.54 3.67
N GLY A 142 5.05 31.41 4.06
CA GLY A 142 6.03 30.67 3.27
C GLY A 142 5.52 30.26 1.88
N GLY A 143 6.30 30.59 0.85
CA GLY A 143 5.96 30.32 -0.56
C GLY A 143 5.78 28.83 -0.86
N VAL A 144 6.57 27.96 -0.21
CA VAL A 144 6.54 26.50 -0.41
C VAL A 144 5.20 25.90 0.01
N ARG A 145 4.68 26.27 1.20
CA ARG A 145 3.37 25.80 1.66
C ARG A 145 2.27 26.22 0.71
N ARG A 146 2.26 27.50 0.32
CA ARG A 146 1.22 28.06 -0.55
C ARG A 146 1.23 27.36 -1.91
N TRP A 147 2.41 27.15 -2.48
CA TRP A 147 2.57 26.41 -3.74
C TRP A 147 2.09 24.96 -3.63
N LEU A 148 2.53 24.21 -2.61
CA LEU A 148 2.10 22.82 -2.41
C LEU A 148 0.59 22.70 -2.12
N THR A 149 0.02 23.65 -1.39
CA THR A 149 -1.44 23.67 -1.12
C THR A 149 -2.22 23.93 -2.40
N TYR A 150 -1.80 24.88 -3.23
CA TYR A 150 -2.43 25.09 -4.55
C TYR A 150 -2.26 23.89 -5.47
N LEU A 151 -1.11 23.20 -5.42
CA LEU A 151 -0.91 21.95 -6.14
C LEU A 151 -1.92 20.88 -5.70
N THR A 152 -2.12 20.69 -4.38
CA THR A 152 -3.13 19.76 -3.86
C THR A 152 -4.54 20.14 -4.28
N LEU A 153 -4.89 21.43 -4.23
CA LEU A 153 -6.19 21.91 -4.70
C LEU A 153 -6.39 21.66 -6.20
N PHE A 154 -5.34 21.85 -7.01
CA PHE A 154 -5.37 21.54 -8.44
C PHE A 154 -5.57 20.05 -8.71
N VAL A 155 -4.82 19.18 -8.02
CA VAL A 155 -4.96 17.72 -8.12
C VAL A 155 -6.38 17.29 -7.70
N ALA A 156 -6.89 17.80 -6.58
CA ALA A 156 -8.24 17.48 -6.12
C ALA A 156 -9.32 17.98 -7.09
N ALA A 157 -9.20 19.20 -7.61
CA ALA A 157 -10.13 19.73 -8.61
C ALA A 157 -10.11 18.91 -9.92
N THR A 158 -8.93 18.48 -10.36
CA THR A 158 -8.76 17.63 -11.55
C THR A 158 -9.38 16.25 -11.32
N ALA A 159 -9.20 15.66 -10.13
CA ALA A 159 -9.82 14.39 -9.76
C ALA A 159 -11.35 14.50 -9.75
N LEU A 160 -11.91 15.55 -9.14
CA LEU A 160 -13.37 15.80 -9.13
C LEU A 160 -13.92 16.00 -10.54
N MET A 161 -13.21 16.74 -11.40
CA MET A 161 -13.60 16.95 -12.79
C MET A 161 -13.60 15.63 -13.56
N GLY A 162 -12.54 14.84 -13.44
CA GLY A 162 -12.43 13.51 -14.06
C GLY A 162 -13.54 12.58 -13.59
N ASP A 163 -13.84 12.57 -12.29
CA ASP A 163 -14.90 11.76 -11.69
C ASP A 163 -16.29 12.11 -12.27
N VAL A 164 -16.62 13.40 -12.35
CA VAL A 164 -17.86 13.87 -12.98
C VAL A 164 -17.91 13.55 -14.48
N ILE A 165 -16.79 13.66 -15.20
CA ILE A 165 -16.71 13.25 -16.62
C ILE A 165 -17.01 11.77 -16.75
N THR A 166 -16.40 10.91 -15.92
CA THR A 166 -16.66 9.46 -15.96
C THR A 166 -18.11 9.13 -15.62
N LEU A 167 -18.72 9.87 -14.68
CA LEU A 167 -20.13 9.74 -14.33
C LEU A 167 -21.04 10.02 -15.52
N VAL A 168 -20.82 11.15 -16.20
CA VAL A 168 -21.60 11.54 -17.39
C VAL A 168 -21.37 10.54 -18.52
N PHE A 169 -20.13 10.12 -18.75
CA PHE A 169 -19.81 9.14 -19.79
C PHE A 169 -20.58 7.83 -19.59
N GLN A 170 -20.56 7.27 -18.38
CA GLN A 170 -21.29 6.04 -18.05
C GLN A 170 -22.81 6.21 -18.10
N LEU A 171 -23.31 7.39 -17.72
CA LEU A 171 -24.74 7.73 -17.86
C LEU A 171 -25.16 7.73 -19.33
N LEU A 172 -24.35 8.31 -20.22
CA LEU A 172 -24.62 8.35 -21.66
C LEU A 172 -24.55 6.97 -22.33
N GLN A 173 -23.76 6.06 -21.78
CA GLN A 173 -23.73 4.66 -22.23
C GLN A 173 -24.95 3.84 -21.76
N GLY A 174 -25.71 4.34 -20.78
CA GLY A 174 -26.80 3.60 -20.16
C GLY A 174 -26.33 2.50 -19.19
N GLU A 175 -25.04 2.48 -18.83
CA GLU A 175 -24.41 1.45 -18.00
C GLU A 175 -24.28 1.86 -16.51
N LEU A 176 -25.19 2.71 -16.05
CA LEU A 176 -25.10 3.31 -14.72
C LEU A 176 -25.48 2.31 -13.62
N SER A 177 -24.48 1.64 -13.05
CA SER A 177 -24.65 0.68 -11.97
C SER A 177 -24.60 1.34 -10.58
N ILE A 178 -25.30 0.76 -9.59
CA ILE A 178 -25.25 1.21 -8.19
C ILE A 178 -23.80 1.23 -7.66
N ARG A 179 -23.00 0.21 -8.01
CA ARG A 179 -21.59 0.15 -7.60
C ARG A 179 -20.77 1.30 -8.17
N PHE A 180 -21.04 1.69 -9.42
CA PHE A 180 -20.34 2.80 -10.05
C PHE A 180 -20.73 4.13 -9.39
N LEU A 181 -22.02 4.35 -9.13
CA LEU A 181 -22.51 5.51 -8.38
C LEU A 181 -21.85 5.63 -6.99
N LEU A 182 -21.73 4.53 -6.26
CA LEU A 182 -21.07 4.53 -4.94
C LEU A 182 -19.58 4.86 -5.04
N LYS A 183 -18.88 4.40 -6.08
CA LYS A 183 -17.45 4.73 -6.31
C LYS A 183 -17.26 6.21 -6.61
N VAL A 184 -18.09 6.78 -7.48
CA VAL A 184 -18.12 8.22 -7.76
C VAL A 184 -18.40 9.00 -6.48
N ALA A 185 -19.42 8.60 -5.70
CA ALA A 185 -19.73 9.25 -4.42
C ALA A 185 -18.54 9.21 -3.44
N VAL A 186 -17.79 8.11 -3.38
CA VAL A 186 -16.56 8.01 -2.57
C VAL A 186 -15.52 9.03 -3.02
N VAL A 187 -15.25 9.14 -4.33
CA VAL A 187 -14.26 10.09 -4.85
C VAL A 187 -14.70 11.53 -4.57
N LEU A 188 -15.97 11.87 -4.82
CA LEU A 188 -16.53 13.19 -4.51
C LEU A 188 -16.40 13.55 -3.03
N LEU A 189 -16.74 12.64 -2.12
CA LEU A 189 -16.66 12.88 -0.68
C LEU A 189 -15.22 13.04 -0.20
N VAL A 190 -14.33 12.15 -0.64
CA VAL A 190 -12.92 12.16 -0.20
C VAL A 190 -12.18 13.35 -0.80
N ALA A 191 -12.17 13.51 -2.13
CA ALA A 191 -11.50 14.63 -2.78
C ALA A 191 -12.14 15.97 -2.42
N GLY A 192 -13.48 16.01 -2.30
CA GLY A 192 -14.22 17.20 -1.86
C GLY A 192 -13.90 17.61 -0.42
N SER A 193 -13.74 16.66 0.50
CA SER A 193 -13.35 16.96 1.89
C SER A 193 -11.92 17.51 1.99
N VAL A 194 -10.97 16.91 1.25
CA VAL A 194 -9.58 17.38 1.17
C VAL A 194 -9.53 18.77 0.55
N PHE A 195 -10.21 18.98 -0.58
CA PHE A 195 -10.30 20.28 -1.24
C PHE A 195 -10.87 21.34 -0.30
N SER A 196 -12.00 21.03 0.35
CA SER A 196 -12.68 21.96 1.25
C SER A 196 -11.80 22.34 2.44
N TYR A 197 -11.12 21.36 3.05
CA TYR A 197 -10.20 21.62 4.15
C TYR A 197 -9.06 22.56 3.73
N TYR A 198 -8.34 22.24 2.66
CA TYR A 198 -7.21 23.06 2.23
C TYR A 198 -7.66 24.44 1.72
N PHE A 199 -8.81 24.53 1.06
CA PHE A 199 -9.38 25.80 0.62
C PHE A 199 -9.77 26.71 1.80
N LEU A 200 -10.42 26.14 2.83
CA LEU A 200 -10.74 26.87 4.06
C LEU A 200 -9.47 27.25 4.81
N SER A 201 -8.45 26.39 4.84
CA SER A 201 -7.17 26.68 5.48
C SER A 201 -6.42 27.86 4.86
N LEU A 202 -6.62 28.11 3.56
CA LEU A 202 -6.07 29.28 2.88
C LEU A 202 -6.87 30.57 3.16
N ARG A 203 -8.16 30.45 3.51
CA ARG A 203 -9.04 31.59 3.77
C ARG A 203 -9.01 32.07 5.21
N VAL A 204 -8.61 31.21 6.14
CA VAL A 204 -8.63 31.51 7.58
C VAL A 204 -7.22 31.83 8.06
N GLU A 205 -7.07 32.92 8.81
CA GLU A 205 -5.80 33.32 9.39
C GLU A 205 -5.23 32.23 10.31
N PRO A 206 -3.97 31.80 10.10
CA PRO A 206 -3.29 30.84 10.97
C PRO A 206 -3.28 31.31 12.44
N GLY A 207 -3.54 30.39 13.37
CA GLY A 207 -3.56 30.70 14.81
C GLY A 207 -4.88 31.30 15.34
N SER A 208 -5.82 31.68 14.46
CA SER A 208 -7.14 32.17 14.89
C SER A 208 -8.01 31.05 15.51
N ALA A 209 -8.98 31.43 16.35
CA ALA A 209 -9.95 30.48 16.93
C ALA A 209 -10.74 29.72 15.85
N LYS A 210 -11.06 30.38 14.72
CA LYS A 210 -11.70 29.75 13.56
C LYS A 210 -10.80 28.69 12.93
N SER A 211 -9.50 28.97 12.78
CA SER A 211 -8.54 28.00 12.24
C SER A 211 -8.45 26.76 13.13
N ALA A 212 -8.39 26.96 14.45
CA ALA A 212 -8.37 25.87 15.42
C ALA A 212 -9.64 24.99 15.34
N ALA A 213 -10.81 25.59 15.16
CA ALA A 213 -12.07 24.85 15.01
C ALA A 213 -12.12 24.03 13.73
N VAL A 214 -11.73 24.62 12.58
CA VAL A 214 -11.67 23.92 11.28
C VAL A 214 -10.71 22.73 11.35
N ASN A 215 -9.50 22.92 11.88
CA ASN A 215 -8.52 21.85 12.02
C ASN A 215 -9.01 20.73 12.95
N ARG A 216 -9.64 21.09 14.08
CA ARG A 216 -10.19 20.11 15.03
C ARG A 216 -11.30 19.28 14.40
N LEU A 217 -12.24 19.92 13.72
CA LEU A 217 -13.36 19.24 13.07
C LEU A 217 -12.87 18.30 11.96
N PHE A 218 -11.96 18.78 11.11
CA PHE A 218 -11.38 17.98 10.04
C PHE A 218 -10.64 16.75 10.58
N PHE A 219 -9.79 16.91 11.60
CA PHE A 219 -9.09 15.77 12.19
C PHE A 219 -10.02 14.79 12.89
N ALA A 220 -11.05 15.28 13.59
CA ALA A 220 -12.05 14.40 14.21
C ALA A 220 -12.77 13.55 13.15
N PHE A 221 -13.21 14.18 12.06
CA PHE A 221 -13.85 13.48 10.94
C PHE A 221 -12.89 12.50 10.25
N ALA A 222 -11.67 12.92 9.96
CA ALA A 222 -10.67 12.08 9.30
C ALA A 222 -10.30 10.86 10.16
N ILE A 223 -10.14 11.03 11.48
CA ILE A 223 -9.88 9.93 12.41
C ILE A 223 -11.04 8.95 12.42
N ALA A 224 -12.29 9.44 12.53
CA ALA A 224 -13.47 8.60 12.53
C ALA A 224 -13.62 7.83 11.20
N ALA A 225 -13.43 8.50 10.07
CA ALA A 225 -13.52 7.90 8.74
C ALA A 225 -12.45 6.82 8.53
N VAL A 226 -11.18 7.11 8.86
CA VAL A 226 -10.08 6.14 8.75
C VAL A 226 -10.29 4.95 9.68
N ALA A 227 -10.73 5.19 10.93
CA ALA A 227 -11.06 4.12 11.86
C ALA A 227 -12.16 3.21 11.30
N ALA A 228 -13.23 3.78 10.73
CA ALA A 228 -14.30 3.01 10.10
C ALA A 228 -13.78 2.15 8.93
N VAL A 229 -12.95 2.73 8.05
CA VAL A 229 -12.36 2.01 6.91
C VAL A 229 -11.47 0.86 7.37
N LEU A 230 -10.65 1.06 8.41
CA LEU A 230 -9.76 0.03 8.95
C LEU A 230 -10.52 -1.07 9.70
N VAL A 231 -11.53 -0.71 10.50
CA VAL A 231 -12.38 -1.67 11.20
C VAL A 231 -13.10 -2.56 10.20
N TRP A 232 -13.70 -1.98 9.15
CA TRP A 232 -14.35 -2.76 8.09
C TRP A 232 -13.38 -3.66 7.33
N GLY A 233 -12.16 -3.18 7.06
CA GLY A 233 -11.10 -3.98 6.43
C GLY A 233 -10.68 -5.17 7.29
N ALA A 234 -10.55 -4.97 8.60
CA ALA A 234 -10.24 -6.04 9.54
C ALA A 234 -11.33 -7.12 9.58
N PHE A 235 -12.61 -6.74 9.49
CA PHE A 235 -13.71 -7.70 9.38
C PHE A 235 -13.64 -8.54 8.09
N ILE A 236 -13.20 -7.96 6.97
CA ILE A 236 -13.09 -8.68 5.68
C ILE A 236 -11.87 -9.60 5.62
N VAL A 237 -10.70 -9.10 6.05
CA VAL A 237 -9.43 -9.84 5.94
C VAL A 237 -9.31 -10.94 7.00
N GLY A 238 -10.00 -10.80 8.13
CA GLY A 238 -9.81 -11.67 9.28
C GLY A 238 -8.51 -11.39 10.03
N SER A 239 -8.21 -12.21 11.04
CA SER A 239 -7.02 -12.04 11.87
C SER A 239 -5.76 -12.63 11.20
N PRO A 240 -4.55 -12.10 11.46
CA PRO A 240 -3.30 -12.68 10.96
C PRO A 240 -3.11 -14.16 11.35
N VAL A 241 -3.63 -14.56 12.51
CA VAL A 241 -3.57 -15.94 13.01
C VAL A 241 -4.46 -16.85 12.16
N ALA A 242 -5.69 -16.42 11.86
CA ALA A 242 -6.60 -17.17 10.99
C ALA A 242 -6.00 -17.34 9.58
N GLU A 243 -5.36 -16.30 9.04
CA GLU A 243 -4.69 -16.38 7.75
C GLU A 243 -3.48 -17.32 7.72
N ARG A 244 -2.74 -17.39 8.82
CA ARG A 244 -1.66 -18.37 8.95
C ARG A 244 -2.20 -19.79 8.99
N ALA A 245 -3.28 -20.03 9.72
CA ALA A 245 -3.95 -21.33 9.78
C ALA A 245 -4.53 -21.75 8.41
N ARG A 246 -5.12 -20.83 7.63
CA ARG A 246 -5.52 -21.10 6.23
C ARG A 246 -4.34 -21.52 5.36
N ARG A 247 -3.18 -20.87 5.49
CA ARG A 247 -1.97 -21.26 4.75
C ARG A 247 -1.44 -22.64 5.15
N PHE A 248 -1.61 -23.04 6.41
CA PHE A 248 -1.29 -24.41 6.81
C PHE A 248 -2.23 -25.41 6.15
N ASP A 249 -3.54 -25.13 6.10
CA ASP A 249 -4.50 -25.97 5.36
C ASP A 249 -4.17 -26.08 3.87
N ASP A 250 -3.86 -24.95 3.20
CA ASP A 250 -3.42 -24.96 1.80
C ASP A 250 -2.14 -25.80 1.61
N ARG A 251 -1.19 -25.70 2.54
CA ARG A 251 0.05 -26.48 2.49
C ARG A 251 -0.20 -27.96 2.74
N ARG A 252 -1.15 -28.34 3.61
CA ARG A 252 -1.57 -29.74 3.82
C ARG A 252 -2.13 -30.34 2.53
N VAL A 253 -3.03 -29.62 1.85
CA VAL A 253 -3.58 -30.04 0.55
C VAL A 253 -2.48 -30.20 -0.50
N GLU A 254 -1.54 -29.25 -0.57
CA GLU A 254 -0.42 -29.33 -1.51
C GLU A 254 0.51 -30.52 -1.22
N ASN A 255 0.83 -30.76 0.05
CA ASN A 255 1.60 -31.93 0.47
C ASN A 255 0.86 -33.21 0.09
N PHE A 256 -0.46 -33.28 0.29
CA PHE A 256 -1.26 -34.44 -0.11
C PHE A 256 -1.25 -34.68 -1.61
N ARG A 257 -1.34 -33.64 -2.44
CA ARG A 257 -1.22 -33.79 -3.90
C ARG A 257 0.11 -34.40 -4.29
N MET A 258 1.21 -33.93 -3.70
CA MET A 258 2.54 -34.49 -3.95
C MET A 258 2.62 -35.95 -3.49
N ILE A 259 2.12 -36.28 -2.29
CA ILE A 259 2.10 -37.66 -1.79
C ILE A 259 1.29 -38.57 -2.71
N VAL A 260 0.08 -38.14 -3.12
CA VAL A 260 -0.77 -38.90 -4.04
C VAL A 260 -0.04 -39.14 -5.37
N THR A 261 0.59 -38.11 -5.92
CA THR A 261 1.34 -38.19 -7.18
C THR A 261 2.49 -39.20 -7.07
N GLU A 262 3.28 -39.14 -5.99
CA GLU A 262 4.39 -40.07 -5.79
C GLU A 262 3.94 -41.50 -5.49
N ILE A 263 2.83 -41.69 -4.76
CA ILE A 263 2.23 -43.03 -4.59
C ILE A 263 1.82 -43.61 -5.95
N GLU A 264 1.20 -42.80 -6.81
CA GLU A 264 0.83 -43.23 -8.16
C GLU A 264 2.06 -43.59 -9.00
N ASN A 265 3.10 -42.75 -8.96
CA ASN A 265 4.36 -43.01 -9.67
C ASN A 265 5.00 -44.31 -9.18
N ILE A 266 5.07 -44.54 -7.87
CA ILE A 266 5.62 -45.79 -7.31
C ILE A 266 4.77 -47.00 -7.74
N ALA A 267 3.44 -46.87 -7.65
CA ALA A 267 2.50 -47.96 -7.96
C ALA A 267 2.52 -48.37 -9.43
N TYR A 268 2.85 -47.46 -10.34
CA TYR A 268 2.97 -47.70 -11.79
C TYR A 268 4.42 -47.69 -12.30
N ASP A 269 5.40 -47.73 -11.40
CA ASP A 269 6.83 -47.73 -11.75
C ASP A 269 7.30 -46.56 -12.64
N GLY A 270 6.76 -45.36 -12.39
CA GLY A 270 7.05 -44.14 -13.15
C GLY A 270 6.48 -44.15 -14.56
N THR A 271 5.68 -45.16 -14.92
CA THR A 271 5.01 -45.23 -16.23
C THR A 271 3.63 -44.58 -16.18
N MET A 272 3.19 -44.05 -17.33
CA MET A 272 1.85 -43.48 -17.45
C MET A 272 0.80 -44.57 -17.18
N LYS A 273 -0.24 -44.23 -16.39
CA LYS A 273 -1.34 -45.14 -16.05
C LYS A 273 -1.92 -45.79 -17.32
N PRO A 274 -1.73 -47.11 -17.52
CA PRO A 274 -2.19 -47.74 -18.75
C PRO A 274 -3.71 -47.89 -18.73
N ILE A 275 -4.34 -47.45 -19.82
CA ILE A 275 -5.78 -47.56 -20.05
C ILE A 275 -6.01 -48.88 -20.83
N SER A 276 -6.85 -49.76 -20.30
CA SER A 276 -7.24 -51.00 -20.98
C SER A 276 -7.89 -50.68 -22.34
N PRO A 277 -7.79 -51.56 -23.36
CA PRO A 277 -8.57 -51.45 -24.59
C PRO A 277 -10.09 -51.37 -24.36
N THR A 278 -10.57 -51.84 -23.20
CA THR A 278 -11.97 -51.78 -22.76
C THR A 278 -12.35 -50.49 -22.03
N GLY A 279 -11.41 -49.54 -21.88
CA GLY A 279 -11.60 -48.30 -21.13
C GLY A 279 -11.48 -48.44 -19.61
N GLU A 280 -11.18 -49.64 -19.10
CA GLU A 280 -10.94 -49.88 -17.68
C GLU A 280 -9.51 -49.52 -17.26
N MET A 281 -9.35 -48.95 -16.07
CA MET A 281 -8.02 -48.61 -15.54
C MET A 281 -7.33 -49.86 -15.00
N MET A 282 -6.11 -50.13 -15.46
CA MET A 282 -5.35 -51.32 -15.05
C MET A 282 -4.94 -51.25 -13.57
N PRO A 283 -4.82 -52.41 -12.89
CA PRO A 283 -4.28 -52.46 -11.54
C PRO A 283 -2.83 -51.96 -11.48
N PRO A 284 -2.36 -51.50 -10.30
CA PRO A 284 -0.99 -51.04 -10.14
C PRO A 284 0.01 -52.19 -10.41
N SER A 285 1.16 -51.86 -11.01
CA SER A 285 2.23 -52.83 -11.31
C SER A 285 3.02 -53.23 -10.06
N LYS A 286 3.04 -52.36 -9.04
CA LYS A 286 3.68 -52.59 -7.74
C LYS A 286 2.65 -52.46 -6.60
N PRO A 287 2.84 -53.19 -5.49
CA PRO A 287 2.00 -52.99 -4.31
C PRO A 287 2.15 -51.57 -3.77
N LEU A 288 1.07 -51.02 -3.19
CA LEU A 288 1.12 -49.71 -2.55
C LEU A 288 2.15 -49.71 -1.40
N PRO A 289 2.93 -48.62 -1.24
CA PRO A 289 3.82 -48.46 -0.10
C PRO A 289 3.07 -48.65 1.22
N LYS A 290 3.71 -49.26 2.23
CA LYS A 290 3.05 -49.50 3.53
C LYS A 290 3.09 -48.31 4.49
N THR A 291 4.02 -47.37 4.27
CA THR A 291 4.23 -46.19 5.12
C THR A 291 4.60 -44.97 4.29
N LEU A 292 4.41 -43.77 4.83
CA LEU A 292 4.81 -42.52 4.15
C LEU A 292 6.33 -42.39 4.02
N GLU A 293 7.12 -42.99 4.91
CA GLU A 293 8.57 -43.06 4.78
C GLU A 293 8.98 -43.88 3.56
N ALA A 294 8.24 -44.96 3.26
CA ALA A 294 8.47 -45.75 2.05
C ALA A 294 8.08 -44.95 0.79
N VAL A 295 7.02 -44.13 0.85
CA VAL A 295 6.68 -43.18 -0.24
C VAL A 295 7.83 -42.20 -0.44
N ARG A 296 8.31 -41.57 0.64
CA ARG A 296 9.40 -40.59 0.59
C ARG A 296 10.71 -41.18 0.08
N ALA A 297 11.06 -42.40 0.51
CA ALA A 297 12.28 -43.10 0.08
C ALA A 297 12.19 -43.64 -1.35
N GLY A 298 10.99 -43.98 -1.82
CA GLY A 298 10.72 -44.47 -3.18
C GLY A 298 10.33 -43.39 -4.18
N ALA A 299 10.29 -42.12 -3.76
CA ALA A 299 9.87 -41.01 -4.60
C ALA A 299 10.75 -40.88 -5.84
N MET A 300 10.12 -40.64 -6.99
CA MET A 300 10.78 -40.66 -8.30
C MET A 300 11.08 -39.26 -8.84
N TYR A 301 10.19 -38.30 -8.64
CA TYR A 301 10.31 -36.98 -9.25
C TYR A 301 10.52 -35.86 -8.23
N ALA A 302 9.83 -35.92 -7.09
CA ALA A 302 10.03 -34.97 -6.00
C ALA A 302 9.91 -35.66 -4.64
N THR A 303 10.74 -35.29 -3.68
CA THR A 303 10.62 -35.79 -2.30
C THR A 303 9.39 -35.14 -1.63
N PRO A 304 8.32 -35.90 -1.35
CA PRO A 304 7.11 -35.33 -0.75
C PRO A 304 7.39 -34.95 0.70
N ASP A 305 6.78 -33.84 1.13
CA ASP A 305 6.74 -33.47 2.54
C ASP A 305 5.61 -34.23 3.24
N ILE A 306 6.01 -35.16 4.10
CA ILE A 306 5.11 -36.10 4.77
C ILE A 306 4.69 -35.64 6.18
N PHE A 307 5.13 -34.45 6.59
CA PHE A 307 4.83 -33.90 7.91
C PHE A 307 3.84 -32.75 7.82
N ASP A 308 3.00 -32.64 8.85
CA ASP A 308 2.09 -31.53 9.03
C ASP A 308 2.89 -30.23 9.33
N PRO A 309 2.68 -29.14 8.57
CA PRO A 309 3.50 -27.94 8.65
C PRO A 309 3.29 -27.12 9.95
N GLU A 310 2.22 -27.41 10.70
CA GLU A 310 1.92 -26.74 11.97
C GLU A 310 2.42 -27.55 13.17
N THR A 311 2.22 -28.86 13.15
CA THR A 311 2.53 -29.75 14.30
C THR A 311 3.88 -30.48 14.17
N GLY A 312 4.37 -30.69 12.96
CA GLY A 312 5.57 -31.49 12.68
C GLY A 312 5.37 -33.00 12.75
N GLU A 313 4.15 -33.46 13.05
CA GLU A 313 3.80 -34.89 13.08
C GLU A 313 3.61 -35.43 11.66
N PRO A 314 3.94 -36.71 11.38
CA PRO A 314 3.69 -37.31 10.08
C PRO A 314 2.18 -37.42 9.81
N TYR A 315 1.78 -37.24 8.55
CA TYR A 315 0.38 -37.43 8.16
C TYR A 315 -0.09 -38.87 8.39
N GLU A 316 -1.39 -39.03 8.67
CA GLU A 316 -1.96 -40.36 8.83
C GLU A 316 -2.16 -41.00 7.44
N TYR A 317 -1.58 -42.18 7.25
CA TYR A 317 -1.68 -42.95 6.00
C TYR A 317 -2.07 -44.40 6.30
N THR A 318 -3.17 -44.87 5.69
CA THR A 318 -3.64 -46.24 5.88
C THR A 318 -4.02 -46.89 4.55
N VAL A 319 -3.34 -47.98 4.19
CA VAL A 319 -3.72 -48.82 3.04
C VAL A 319 -4.96 -49.64 3.40
N ARG A 320 -6.03 -49.51 2.61
CA ARG A 320 -7.31 -50.22 2.83
C ARG A 320 -7.42 -51.47 1.97
N THR A 321 -6.99 -51.39 0.71
CA THR A 321 -6.97 -52.51 -0.25
C THR A 321 -5.70 -52.47 -1.08
N SER A 322 -5.54 -53.39 -2.04
CA SER A 322 -4.43 -53.33 -3.01
C SER A 322 -4.45 -52.11 -3.93
N THR A 323 -5.55 -51.35 -3.97
CA THR A 323 -5.71 -50.18 -4.87
C THR A 323 -6.18 -48.92 -4.15
N THR A 324 -6.57 -49.01 -2.88
CA THR A 324 -7.15 -47.88 -2.13
C THR A 324 -6.42 -47.62 -0.83
N TYR A 325 -6.29 -46.34 -0.49
CA TYR A 325 -5.68 -45.85 0.73
C TYR A 325 -6.35 -44.58 1.22
N GLU A 326 -6.13 -44.25 2.49
CA GLU A 326 -6.59 -43.01 3.10
C GLU A 326 -5.40 -42.13 3.52
N LEU A 327 -5.57 -40.81 3.32
CA LEU A 327 -4.67 -39.77 3.82
C LEU A 327 -5.48 -38.81 4.69
N CYS A 328 -5.08 -38.66 5.96
CA CYS A 328 -5.80 -37.80 6.89
C CYS A 328 -4.92 -36.70 7.48
N ALA A 329 -5.54 -35.54 7.69
CA ALA A 329 -4.98 -34.41 8.42
C ALA A 329 -6.09 -33.70 9.22
N VAL A 330 -5.69 -32.79 10.10
CA VAL A 330 -6.60 -31.90 10.82
C VAL A 330 -6.56 -30.54 10.16
N PHE A 331 -7.70 -30.11 9.61
CA PHE A 331 -7.83 -28.82 8.94
C PHE A 331 -8.47 -27.78 9.86
N SER A 332 -7.97 -26.55 9.82
CA SER A 332 -8.50 -25.46 10.64
C SER A 332 -9.81 -24.89 10.08
N PHE A 333 -9.94 -24.84 8.75
CA PHE A 333 -11.07 -24.24 8.06
C PHE A 333 -11.74 -25.20 7.08
N VAL A 334 -12.99 -24.87 6.73
CA VAL A 334 -13.70 -25.50 5.61
C VAL A 334 -13.09 -25.04 4.29
N ARG A 335 -12.93 -25.96 3.35
CA ARG A 335 -12.54 -25.69 1.96
C ARG A 335 -13.67 -26.11 1.03
N GLU A 336 -14.20 -25.14 0.28
CA GLU A 336 -15.29 -25.31 -0.68
C GLU A 336 -14.93 -24.57 -1.98
N GLU A 337 -13.99 -25.14 -2.72
CA GLU A 337 -13.55 -24.64 -4.01
C GLU A 337 -14.46 -25.12 -5.14
N LYS A 338 -14.66 -24.26 -6.14
CA LYS A 338 -15.51 -24.57 -7.31
C LYS A 338 -14.80 -25.40 -8.37
N TYR A 339 -13.48 -25.21 -8.50
CA TYR A 339 -12.67 -25.83 -9.57
C TYR A 339 -11.73 -26.93 -9.04
N ASP A 340 -11.60 -27.07 -7.73
CA ASP A 340 -10.71 -28.00 -7.05
C ASP A 340 -11.48 -28.90 -6.08
N ILE A 341 -12.67 -29.33 -6.51
CA ILE A 341 -13.69 -29.96 -5.65
C ILE A 341 -13.23 -31.24 -4.96
N LEU A 342 -12.25 -31.95 -5.54
CA LEU A 342 -11.73 -33.20 -4.99
C LEU A 342 -10.97 -32.99 -3.68
N TRP A 343 -10.47 -31.78 -3.45
CA TRP A 343 -9.76 -31.40 -2.24
C TRP A 343 -10.64 -30.57 -1.31
N ASN A 344 -11.96 -30.56 -1.50
CA ASN A 344 -12.87 -29.91 -0.55
C ASN A 344 -12.97 -30.76 0.72
N HIS A 345 -12.98 -30.08 1.87
CA HIS A 345 -13.02 -30.74 3.16
C HIS A 345 -13.73 -29.87 4.21
N PRO A 346 -14.38 -30.49 5.22
CA PRO A 346 -14.85 -29.77 6.39
C PRO A 346 -13.66 -29.31 7.26
N ALA A 347 -13.93 -28.43 8.23
CA ALA A 347 -12.99 -28.16 9.31
C ALA A 347 -12.90 -29.39 10.26
N GLY A 348 -11.74 -29.58 10.86
CA GLY A 348 -11.42 -30.71 11.74
C GLY A 348 -10.69 -31.85 11.02
N ARG A 349 -10.65 -33.02 11.66
CA ARG A 349 -10.00 -34.20 11.09
C ARG A 349 -10.77 -34.69 9.87
N HIS A 350 -10.11 -34.73 8.72
CA HIS A 350 -10.67 -35.23 7.47
C HIS A 350 -9.71 -36.21 6.79
N CYS A 351 -10.27 -37.27 6.21
CA CYS A 351 -9.54 -38.31 5.49
C CYS A 351 -10.01 -38.35 4.04
N TYR A 352 -9.10 -38.15 3.10
CA TYR A 352 -9.36 -38.40 1.69
C TYR A 352 -9.23 -39.90 1.43
N SER A 353 -10.19 -40.47 0.71
CA SER A 353 -10.12 -41.85 0.21
C SER A 353 -9.68 -41.82 -1.25
N ILE A 354 -8.48 -42.33 -1.53
CA ILE A 354 -7.90 -42.33 -2.88
C ILE A 354 -7.90 -43.76 -3.42
N ASP A 355 -8.41 -43.94 -4.64
CA ASP A 355 -8.20 -45.14 -5.44
C ASP A 355 -7.08 -44.83 -6.44
N VAL A 356 -5.93 -45.49 -6.35
CA VAL A 356 -4.75 -45.19 -7.18
C VAL A 356 -5.04 -45.25 -8.68
N ARG A 357 -6.09 -45.97 -9.08
CA ARG A 357 -6.57 -46.02 -10.45
C ARG A 357 -7.33 -44.74 -10.81
N LYS A 358 -8.32 -44.37 -9.99
CA LYS A 358 -9.34 -43.34 -10.29
C LYS A 358 -9.07 -41.94 -9.71
N GLY A 359 -8.14 -41.81 -8.78
CA GLY A 359 -7.87 -40.58 -8.03
C GLY A 359 -8.68 -40.47 -6.72
N VAL A 360 -8.71 -39.25 -6.18
CA VAL A 360 -9.44 -38.87 -4.95
C VAL A 360 -10.94 -39.03 -5.19
N ARG A 361 -11.67 -39.62 -4.22
CA ARG A 361 -13.13 -39.82 -4.28
C ARG A 361 -13.88 -39.02 -3.24
#